data_AF-A0A3E3HZU9-F1
#
_entry.id   AF-A0A3E3HZU9-F1
#
_cell.length_a   1.000
_cell.length_b   1.000
_cell.length_c   1.000
_cell.angle_alpha   90.00
_cell.angle_beta   90.00
_cell.angle_gamma   90.00
#
_symmetry.space_group_name_H-M   'P 1'
#
loop_
_entity.id
_entity.type
_entity.pdbx_description
1 polymer ?
#
loop_
_entity_poly.entity_id
_entity_poly.type
_entity_poly.pdbx_seq_one_letter_code
_entity_poly.pdbx_strand_id
1 'polypeptide(L)' 'MTLYHFSIAQIKRSAGQSAIASAAYRAGERLYSSYYGEVSDYTKKGGVIASEIMLPPHAPEIYLDRATLWNAV' A
#
# COMPACT_ATOMS: atom_id res chain seq x y z
N MET A 1 -23.40 -6.76 -17.85
CA MET A 1 -23.17 -5.31 -18.00
C MET A 1 -21.74 -5.03 -17.52
N THR A 2 -20.81 -4.70 -18.41
CA THR A 2 -19.42 -4.38 -18.03
C THR A 2 -19.29 -2.86 -17.97
N LEU A 3 -19.35 -2.31 -16.76
CA LEU A 3 -19.17 -0.88 -16.53
C LEU A 3 -17.80 -0.68 -15.90
N TYR A 4 -16.93 0.05 -16.58
CA TYR A 4 -15.63 0.44 -16.06
C TYR A 4 -15.75 1.80 -15.36
N HIS A 5 -15.22 1.88 -14.14
CA HIS A 5 -15.18 3.11 -13.36
C HIS A 5 -13.73 3.42 -13.00
N PHE A 6 -13.33 4.68 -13.20
CA PHE A 6 -12.01 5.18 -12.88
C PHE A 6 -12.11 6.41 -11.97
N SER A 7 -11.35 6.40 -10.88
CA SER A 7 -11.23 7.54 -9.97
C SER A 7 -9.81 7.67 -9.45
N ILE A 8 -9.42 8.91 -9.15
CA ILE A 8 -8.11 9.26 -8.60
C ILE A 8 -8.33 10.07 -7.32
N ALA A 9 -7.57 9.75 -6.28
CA ALA A 9 -7.48 10.54 -5.06
C ALA A 9 -6.03 10.53 -4.55
N GLN A 10 -5.60 11.65 -3.97
CA GLN A 10 -4.29 11.74 -3.31
C GLN A 10 -4.37 11.22 -1.87
N ILE A 11 -3.32 10.53 -1.43
CA ILE A 11 -3.12 10.17 -0.01
C ILE A 11 -2.34 11.31 0.64
N LYS A 12 -2.92 11.94 1.66
CA LYS A 12 -2.35 13.12 2.33
C LYS A 12 -2.22 12.88 3.83
N ARG A 13 -0.99 12.99 4.34
CA ARG A 13 -0.71 12.94 5.78
C ARG A 13 -1.46 14.03 6.55
N SER A 14 -1.58 15.24 5.99
CA SER A 14 -2.35 16.35 6.58
C SER A 14 -3.85 16.08 6.72
N ALA A 15 -4.38 15.10 5.98
CA ALA A 15 -5.76 14.63 6.12
C ALA A 15 -5.88 13.39 7.02
N GLY A 16 -4.83 13.07 7.80
CA GLY A 16 -4.81 11.91 8.70
C GLY A 16 -4.59 10.56 7.99
N GLN A 17 -4.18 10.57 6.72
CA GLN A 17 -3.96 9.33 5.96
C GLN A 17 -2.52 8.85 6.05
N SER A 18 -2.33 7.53 6.00
CA SER A 18 -1.01 6.88 6.00
C SER A 18 -0.79 6.09 4.71
N ALA A 19 0.38 6.25 4.11
CA ALA A 19 0.79 5.49 2.91
C ALA A 19 0.85 3.99 3.22
N ILE A 20 1.44 3.61 4.36
CA ILE A 20 1.53 2.22 4.82
C ILE A 20 0.14 1.62 5.08
N ALA A 21 -0.72 2.34 5.79
CA ALA A 21 -2.07 1.85 6.06
C ALA A 21 -2.86 1.65 4.77
N SER A 22 -2.73 2.58 3.83
CA SER A 22 -3.37 2.50 2.51
C SER A 22 -2.83 1.34 1.67
N ALA A 23 -1.51 1.10 1.73
CA ALA A 23 -0.86 -0.02 1.04
C ALA A 23 -1.31 -1.37 1.62
N ALA A 24 -1.30 -1.50 2.95
CA ALA A 24 -1.77 -2.69 3.65
C ALA A 24 -3.24 -2.99 3.29
N TYR A 25 -4.10 -1.96 3.29
CA TYR A 25 -5.51 -2.11 2.92
C TYR A 25 -5.68 -2.57 1.47
N ARG A 26 -4.93 -2.00 0.51
CA ARG A 26 -5.05 -2.38 -0.91
C ARG A 26 -4.51 -3.78 -1.18
N ALA A 27 -3.44 -4.16 -0.50
CA ALA A 27 -2.80 -5.46 -0.65
C ALA A 27 -3.44 -6.57 0.19
N GLY A 28 -4.27 -6.23 1.18
CA GLY A 28 -4.80 -7.22 2.14
C GLY A 28 -3.71 -7.81 3.03
N GLU A 29 -2.69 -7.01 3.37
CA GLU A 29 -1.50 -7.45 4.10
C GLU A 29 -1.45 -6.84 5.50
N ARG A 30 -0.52 -7.33 6.32
CA ARG A 30 -0.17 -6.74 7.62
C ARG A 30 1.15 -6.00 7.51
N LEU A 31 1.14 -4.67 7.65
CA LEU A 31 2.33 -3.82 7.55
C LEU A 31 2.54 -2.99 8.81
N TYR A 32 3.79 -2.84 9.22
CA TYR A 32 4.20 -1.96 10.31
C TYR A 32 4.67 -0.61 9.78
N SER A 33 4.26 0.46 10.47
CA SER A 33 4.76 1.82 10.22
C SER A 33 5.78 2.21 11.27
N SER A 34 7.02 2.46 10.83
CA SER A 34 8.09 2.99 11.68
C SER A 34 7.79 4.41 12.17
N TYR A 35 7.13 5.22 11.33
CA TYR A 35 6.78 6.61 11.66
C TYR A 35 5.72 6.71 12.76
N TYR A 36 4.65 5.92 12.67
CA TYR A 36 3.55 5.95 13.64
C TYR A 36 3.73 4.96 14.79
N GLY A 37 4.64 4.00 14.65
CA GLY A 37 4.82 2.94 15.65
C GLY A 37 3.67 1.92 15.69
N GLU A 38 2.85 1.87 14.64
CA GLU A 38 1.60 1.12 14.60
C GLU A 38 1.58 0.06 13.50
N VAL A 39 0.73 -0.95 13.67
CA VAL A 39 0.51 -2.01 12.68
C VAL A 39 -0.85 -1.86 12.04
N SER A 40 -0.88 -1.83 10.71
CA SER A 40 -2.09 -1.94 9.91
C SER A 40 -2.27 -3.38 9.45
N ASP A 41 -3.24 -4.10 10.03
CA ASP A 41 -3.52 -5.50 9.69
C ASP A 41 -4.82 -5.63 8.89
N TYR A 42 -4.68 -5.88 7.59
CA TYR A 42 -5.80 -6.12 6.68
C TYR A 42 -5.79 -7.54 6.09
N THR A 43 -5.15 -8.50 6.76
CA THR A 43 -5.10 -9.92 6.34
C THR A 43 -6.47 -10.59 6.23
N LYS A 44 -7.48 -10.04 6.93
CA LYS A 44 -8.87 -10.51 6.88
C LYS A 44 -9.66 -9.95 5.69
N LYS A 45 -9.04 -9.08 4.87
CA LYS A 45 -9.71 -8.47 3.73
C LYS A 45 -9.88 -9.48 2.60
N GLY A 46 -11.13 -9.73 2.21
CA GLY A 46 -11.44 -10.51 1.02
C GLY A 46 -11.34 -9.71 -0.28
N GLY A 47 -11.29 -10.39 -1.41
CA GLY A 47 -11.39 -9.79 -2.75
C GLY A 47 -10.08 -9.23 -3.32
N VAL A 48 -8.96 -9.40 -2.63
CA VAL A 48 -7.63 -9.16 -3.22
C VAL A 48 -7.22 -10.41 -3.98
N ILE A 49 -7.27 -10.35 -5.31
CA ILE A 49 -6.93 -11.48 -6.20
C ILE A 49 -5.43 -11.46 -6.53
N ALA A 50 -4.84 -10.28 -6.67
CA ALA A 50 -3.43 -10.08 -6.94
C ALA A 50 -2.95 -8.79 -6.28
N SER A 51 -1.68 -8.80 -5.86
CA SER A 51 -1.00 -7.68 -5.21
C SER A 51 0.48 -7.75 -5.55
N GLU A 52 1.00 -6.73 -6.23
CA GLU A 52 2.40 -6.69 -6.66
C GLU A 52 2.97 -5.27 -6.54
N ILE A 53 4.29 -5.17 -6.61
CA ILE A 53 5.02 -3.90 -6.74
C ILE A 53 5.81 -3.98 -8.03
N MET A 54 5.64 -2.98 -8.88
CA MET A 54 6.40 -2.85 -10.13
C MET A 54 7.45 -1.78 -9.95
N LEU A 55 8.71 -2.16 -10.16
CA LEU A 55 9.84 -1.25 -10.10
C LEU A 55 10.25 -0.80 -11.50
N PRO A 56 10.69 0.47 -11.68
CA PRO A 56 11.35 0.87 -12.91
C PRO A 56 12.72 0.18 -13.05
N PRO A 57 13.31 0.12 -14.26
CA PRO A 57 14.52 -0.67 -14.54
C PRO A 57 15.76 -0.36 -13.68
N HIS A 58 15.82 0.81 -13.05
CA HIS A 58 16.96 1.26 -12.25
C HIS A 58 16.63 1.43 -10.76
N ALA A 59 15.45 1.01 -10.32
CA ALA A 59 15.12 1.06 -8.90
C ALA A 59 15.78 -0.11 -8.14
N PRO A 60 16.28 0.13 -6.92
CA PRO A 60 16.77 -0.92 -6.04
C PRO A 60 15.73 -2.02 -5.79
N GLU A 61 16.12 -3.28 -5.94
CA GLU A 61 15.22 -4.44 -5.75
C GLU A 61 14.65 -4.55 -4.34
N ILE A 62 15.30 -3.95 -3.33
CA ILE A 62 14.79 -3.89 -1.96
C ILE A 62 13.39 -3.27 -1.88
N TYR A 63 13.04 -2.41 -2.83
CA TYR A 63 11.71 -1.79 -2.90
C TYR A 63 10.62 -2.71 -3.47
N LEU A 64 10.94 -3.94 -3.90
CA LEU A 64 9.93 -4.97 -4.16
C LEU A 64 9.24 -5.42 -2.88
N ASP A 65 9.89 -5.27 -1.72
CA ASP A 65 9.26 -5.48 -0.43
C ASP A 65 8.36 -4.29 -0.07
N ARG A 66 7.07 -4.57 0.13
CA ARG A 66 6.04 -3.56 0.38
C ARG A 66 6.27 -2.80 1.67
N ALA A 67 6.71 -3.50 2.72
CA ALA A 67 6.99 -2.85 4.00
C ALA A 67 8.17 -1.87 3.85
N THR A 68 9.24 -2.28 3.18
CA THR A 68 10.42 -1.44 2.95
C THR A 68 10.10 -0.24 2.07
N LEU A 69 9.39 -0.43 0.96
CA LEU A 69 8.98 0.65 0.07
C LEU A 69 8.19 1.73 0.79
N TRP A 70 7.12 1.37 1.48
CA TRP A 70 6.21 2.37 2.06
C TRP A 70 6.70 2.96 3.39
N ASN A 71 7.70 2.36 4.04
CA ASN A 71 8.41 2.99 5.17
C ASN A 71 9.51 3.97 4.73
N ALA A 72 9.95 3.93 3.47
CA ALA A 72 10.96 4.85 2.94
C ALA A 72 10.39 6.20 2.46
N VAL A 73 9.07 6.42 2.59
CA VAL A 73 8.32 7.62 2.12
C VAL A 73 7.76 8.42 3.29
#